data_AF-A0A2H0MI10-F1
#
_entry.id   AF-A0A2H0MI10-F1
#
_cell.length_a   1.000
_cell.length_b   1.000
_cell.length_c   1.000
_cell.angle_alpha   90.00
_cell.angle_beta   90.00
_cell.angle_gamma   90.00
#
_symmetry.space_group_name_H-M   'P 1'
#
loop_
_entity.id
_entity.type
_entity.pdbx_description
1 polymer ?
#
loop_
_entity_poly.entity_id
_entity_poly.type
_entity_poly.pdbx_seq_one_letter_code
_entity_poly.pdbx_strand_id
1 'polypeptide(L)'
;MDTNEILKSIQNTSCAIEQLELKLAKINETLKIIDKVSKQTNLLALNATIEAARAGDAGKGFAVVATEVKELARQSADAAEEVTKRIEGIREETEKAKESVRVVMEAFAKRG
;
A
#
# COMPACT_ATOMS: atom_id res chain seq x y z
N MET A 1 17.59 35.81 -7.24
CA MET A 1 17.16 34.76 -6.31
C MET A 1 18.26 34.62 -5.29
N ASP A 2 17.97 34.96 -4.05
CA ASP A 2 18.98 35.03 -3.00
C ASP A 2 19.38 33.60 -2.58
N THR A 3 20.65 33.33 -2.26
CA THR A 3 21.11 31.98 -1.88
C THR A 3 20.29 31.42 -0.71
N ASN A 4 19.84 32.30 0.19
CA ASN A 4 18.95 31.97 1.30
C ASN A 4 17.56 31.49 0.85
N GLU A 5 17.00 32.06 -0.23
CA GLU A 5 15.71 31.62 -0.78
C GLU A 5 15.82 30.22 -1.39
N ILE A 6 16.94 29.93 -2.05
CA ILE A 6 17.22 28.61 -2.64
C ILE A 6 17.35 27.56 -1.53
N LEU A 7 18.12 27.82 -0.48
CA LEU A 7 18.27 26.92 0.67
C LEU A 7 16.93 26.64 1.35
N LYS A 8 16.11 27.68 1.55
CA LYS A 8 14.78 27.53 2.13
C LYS A 8 13.86 26.68 1.24
N SER A 9 13.91 26.87 -0.08
CA SER A 9 13.16 26.04 -1.02
C SER A 9 13.59 24.57 -0.95
N ILE A 10 14.89 24.30 -0.91
CA ILE A 10 15.42 22.93 -0.81
C ILE A 10 14.99 22.27 0.50
N GLN A 11 15.04 23.00 1.62
CA GLN A 11 14.59 22.50 2.92
C GLN A 11 13.10 22.17 2.94
N ASN A 12 12.27 23.02 2.31
CA ASN A 12 10.84 22.74 2.15
C ASN A 12 10.59 21.48 1.29
N THR A 13 11.34 21.31 0.20
CA THR A 13 11.26 20.10 -0.63
C THR A 13 11.68 18.85 0.15
N SER A 14 12.75 18.92 0.94
CA SER A 14 13.19 17.81 1.82
C SER A 14 12.09 17.42 2.80
N CYS A 15 11.48 18.41 3.47
CA CYS A 15 10.37 18.17 4.40
C CYS A 15 9.17 17.54 3.70
N ALA A 16 8.81 17.99 2.49
CA ALA A 16 7.72 17.41 1.72
C ALA A 16 7.97 15.94 1.35
N ILE A 17 9.22 15.60 0.99
CA ILE A 17 9.66 14.22 0.70
C ILE A 17 9.53 13.33 1.95
N GLU A 18 9.99 13.80 3.11
CA GLU A 18 9.85 13.05 4.38
C GLU A 18 8.38 12.82 4.74
N GLN A 19 7.52 13.84 4.55
CA GLN A 19 6.07 13.69 4.76
C GLN A 19 5.45 12.69 3.77
N LEU A 20 5.95 12.62 2.54
CA LEU A 20 5.51 11.64 1.56
C LEU A 20 5.89 10.22 1.99
N GLU A 21 7.14 9.99 2.43
CA GLU A 21 7.58 8.69 2.97
C GLU A 21 6.69 8.20 4.12
N LEU A 22 6.36 9.10 5.06
CA LEU A 22 5.47 8.79 6.18
C LEU A 22 4.04 8.41 5.71
N LYS A 23 3.52 9.09 4.69
CA LYS A 23 2.21 8.78 4.12
C LYS A 23 2.21 7.42 3.40
N LEU A 24 3.25 7.14 2.61
CA LEU A 24 3.42 5.85 1.93
C LEU A 24 3.52 4.69 2.95
N ALA A 25 4.23 4.89 4.06
CA ALA A 25 4.30 3.90 5.14
C ALA A 25 2.92 3.58 5.74
N LYS A 26 2.08 4.59 5.99
CA LYS A 26 0.70 4.41 6.48
C LYS A 26 -0.21 3.71 5.46
N ILE A 27 -0.02 3.98 4.17
CA ILE A 27 -0.74 3.27 3.10
C ILE A 27 -0.35 1.79 3.13
N ASN A 28 0.95 1.47 3.23
CA ASN A 28 1.42 0.09 3.33
C ASN A 28 0.87 -0.65 4.56
N GLU A 29 0.72 0.03 5.71
CA GLU A 29 0.07 -0.56 6.89
C GLU A 29 -1.40 -0.90 6.62
N THR A 30 -2.13 0.03 6.01
CA THR A 30 -3.54 -0.20 5.60
C THR A 30 -3.66 -1.38 4.64
N LEU A 31 -2.77 -1.49 3.65
CA LEU A 31 -2.76 -2.60 2.68
C LEU A 31 -2.52 -3.95 3.35
N LYS A 32 -1.65 -4.03 4.37
CA LYS A 32 -1.46 -5.25 5.17
C LYS A 32 -2.72 -5.67 5.91
N ILE A 33 -3.50 -4.70 6.41
CA ILE A 33 -4.78 -4.98 7.06
C ILE A 33 -5.77 -5.53 6.02
N ILE A 34 -5.85 -4.92 4.84
CA ILE A 34 -6.73 -5.38 3.75
C ILE A 34 -6.37 -6.82 3.35
N ASP A 35 -5.09 -7.11 3.08
CA ASP A 35 -4.62 -8.46 2.73
C ASP A 35 -4.99 -9.50 3.83
N LYS A 36 -4.81 -9.14 5.10
CA LYS A 36 -5.21 -9.99 6.22
C LYS A 36 -6.72 -10.24 6.24
N VAL A 37 -7.53 -9.20 6.09
CA VAL A 37 -9.00 -9.31 6.08
C VAL A 37 -9.47 -10.16 4.90
N SER A 38 -8.89 -9.97 3.71
CA SER A 38 -9.19 -10.76 2.51
C SER A 38 -8.85 -12.23 2.71
N LYS A 39 -7.67 -12.56 3.27
CA LYS A 39 -7.30 -13.94 3.61
C LYS A 39 -8.24 -14.58 4.63
N GLN A 40 -8.61 -13.84 5.68
CA GLN A 40 -9.57 -14.31 6.68
C GLN A 40 -10.96 -14.53 6.07
N THR A 41 -11.41 -13.62 5.21
CA THR A 41 -12.71 -13.71 4.53
C THR A 41 -12.74 -14.91 3.58
N ASN A 42 -11.66 -15.14 2.83
CA ASN A 42 -11.51 -16.32 1.98
C ASN A 42 -11.55 -17.62 2.80
N LEU A 43 -10.93 -17.66 3.98
CA LEU A 43 -10.99 -18.82 4.87
C LEU A 43 -12.41 -19.05 5.44
N LEU A 44 -13.10 -17.98 5.83
CA LEU A 44 -14.49 -18.06 6.28
C LEU A 44 -15.42 -18.57 5.18
N ALA A 45 -15.24 -18.07 3.95
CA ALA A 45 -15.97 -18.50 2.77
C ALA A 45 -15.70 -19.99 2.42
N LEU A 46 -14.46 -20.44 2.57
CA LEU A 46 -14.11 -21.85 2.43
C LEU A 46 -14.84 -22.73 3.47
N ASN A 47 -14.85 -22.33 4.74
CA ASN A 47 -15.56 -23.04 5.79
C ASN A 47 -17.08 -23.09 5.51
N ALA A 48 -17.66 -21.98 5.04
CA ALA A 48 -19.06 -21.93 4.64
C ALA A 48 -19.36 -22.85 3.45
N THR A 49 -18.43 -22.97 2.49
CA THR A 49 -18.55 -23.90 1.36
C THR A 49 -18.56 -25.35 1.84
N ILE A 50 -17.70 -25.71 2.81
CA ILE A 50 -17.64 -27.06 3.39
C ILE A 50 -18.94 -27.39 4.12
N GLU A 51 -19.46 -26.47 4.95
CA GLU A 51 -20.70 -26.71 5.70
C GLU A 51 -21.92 -26.77 4.76
N ALA A 52 -21.94 -25.96 3.70
CA ALA A 52 -22.96 -26.03 2.67
C ALA A 52 -22.96 -27.38 1.94
N ALA A 53 -21.78 -27.94 1.65
CA ALA A 53 -21.67 -29.28 1.07
C ALA A 53 -22.18 -30.36 2.04
N ARG A 54 -21.91 -30.21 3.34
CA ARG A 54 -22.37 -31.12 4.40
C ARG A 54 -23.89 -31.11 4.56
N ALA A 55 -24.53 -29.95 4.36
CA ALA A 55 -25.98 -29.80 4.38
C ALA A 55 -26.70 -30.36 3.14
N GLY A 56 -25.95 -30.83 2.13
CA GLY A 56 -26.51 -31.43 0.92
C GLY A 56 -27.42 -30.46 0.16
N ASP A 57 -28.64 -30.92 -0.18
CA ASP A 57 -29.59 -30.11 -0.96
C ASP A 57 -30.02 -28.82 -0.25
N ALA A 58 -30.09 -28.82 1.09
CA ALA A 58 -30.43 -27.64 1.88
C ALA A 58 -29.35 -26.55 1.84
N GLY A 59 -28.09 -26.92 1.52
CA GLY A 59 -26.95 -26.01 1.47
C GLY A 59 -26.68 -25.37 0.12
N LYS A 60 -27.39 -25.75 -0.95
CA LYS A 60 -27.09 -25.30 -2.33
C LYS A 60 -27.07 -23.78 -2.50
N GLY A 61 -28.03 -23.06 -1.90
CA GLY A 61 -28.06 -21.59 -1.94
C GLY A 61 -26.88 -20.95 -1.19
N PHE A 62 -26.53 -21.50 -0.03
CA PHE A 62 -25.36 -21.04 0.75
C PHE A 62 -24.04 -21.31 0.04
N ALA A 63 -23.93 -22.41 -0.71
CA ALA A 63 -22.72 -22.73 -1.49
C ALA A 63 -22.44 -21.69 -2.58
N VAL A 64 -23.47 -21.16 -3.24
CA VAL A 64 -23.32 -20.10 -4.26
C VAL A 64 -22.80 -18.82 -3.61
N VAL A 65 -23.42 -18.39 -2.50
CA VAL A 65 -22.98 -17.20 -1.77
C VAL A 65 -21.55 -17.35 -1.25
N ALA A 66 -21.21 -18.51 -0.68
CA ALA A 66 -19.86 -18.78 -0.19
C ALA A 66 -18.82 -18.72 -1.31
N THR A 67 -19.15 -19.21 -2.50
CA THR A 67 -18.27 -19.13 -3.68
C THR A 67 -18.06 -17.67 -4.12
N GLU A 68 -19.12 -16.87 -4.16
CA GLU A 68 -19.04 -15.45 -4.54
C GLU A 68 -18.18 -14.66 -3.53
N VAL A 69 -18.40 -14.86 -2.23
CA VAL A 69 -17.60 -14.22 -1.17
C VAL A 69 -16.13 -14.62 -1.28
N LYS A 70 -15.85 -15.88 -1.61
CA LYS A 70 -14.49 -16.38 -1.82
C LYS A 70 -13.79 -15.65 -2.98
N GLU A 71 -14.50 -15.48 -4.10
CA GLU A 71 -13.95 -14.79 -5.26
C GLU A 71 -13.73 -13.30 -5.01
N LEU A 72 -14.67 -12.62 -4.34
CA LEU A 72 -14.50 -11.22 -3.91
C LEU A 72 -13.31 -11.05 -2.97
N ALA A 73 -13.12 -11.97 -2.03
CA ALA A 73 -11.97 -11.96 -1.12
C ALA A 73 -10.65 -12.13 -1.88
N ARG A 74 -10.61 -13.02 -2.88
CA ARG A 74 -9.44 -13.21 -3.75
C ARG A 74 -9.12 -11.96 -4.56
N GLN A 75 -10.12 -11.37 -5.20
CA GLN A 75 -9.97 -10.13 -5.97
C GLN A 75 -9.48 -8.96 -5.10
N SER A 76 -9.98 -8.87 -3.86
CA SER A 76 -9.52 -7.86 -2.92
C SER A 76 -8.06 -8.05 -2.50
N ALA A 77 -7.61 -9.30 -2.32
CA ALA A 77 -6.19 -9.60 -2.05
C ALA A 77 -5.30 -9.23 -3.26
N ASP A 78 -5.70 -9.64 -4.47
CA ASP A 78 -4.97 -9.34 -5.70
C ASP A 78 -4.83 -7.81 -5.91
N ALA A 79 -5.92 -7.07 -5.69
CA ALA A 79 -5.90 -5.61 -5.79
C ALA A 79 -4.99 -4.96 -4.74
N ALA A 80 -5.01 -5.45 -3.50
CA ALA A 80 -4.12 -4.96 -2.45
C ALA A 80 -2.64 -5.22 -2.77
N GLU A 81 -2.32 -6.37 -3.38
CA GLU A 81 -0.97 -6.68 -3.85
C GLU A 81 -0.53 -5.74 -4.97
N GLU A 82 -1.39 -5.46 -5.95
CA GLU A 82 -1.09 -4.53 -7.04
C GLU A 82 -0.80 -3.11 -6.51
N VAL A 83 -1.62 -2.63 -5.57
CA VAL A 83 -1.39 -1.31 -4.96
C VAL A 83 -0.08 -1.31 -4.15
N THR A 84 0.26 -2.40 -3.48
CA THR A 84 1.54 -2.53 -2.76
C THR A 84 2.73 -2.35 -3.70
N LYS A 85 2.72 -3.01 -4.87
CA LYS A 85 3.77 -2.86 -5.89
C LYS A 85 3.88 -1.43 -6.41
N ARG A 86 2.74 -0.76 -6.62
CA ARG A 86 2.71 0.66 -7.04
C ARG A 86 3.33 1.57 -5.97
N ILE A 87 3.02 1.33 -4.69
CA ILE A 87 3.56 2.10 -3.57
C ILE A 87 5.07 1.89 -3.42
N GLU A 88 5.58 0.68 -3.65
CA GLU A 88 7.02 0.40 -3.69
C GLU A 88 7.73 1.24 -4.75
N GLY A 89 7.19 1.31 -5.96
CA GLY A 89 7.74 2.17 -7.02
C GLY A 89 7.78 3.65 -6.63
N ILE A 90 6.68 4.18 -6.06
CA ILE A 90 6.63 5.58 -5.60
C ILE A 90 7.66 5.82 -4.47
N ARG A 91 7.84 4.85 -3.56
CA ARG A 91 8.84 4.93 -2.50
C ARG A 91 10.25 5.01 -3.08
N GLU A 92 10.59 4.18 -4.06
CA GLU A 92 11.90 4.23 -4.72
C GLU A 92 12.17 5.58 -5.39
N GLU A 93 11.17 6.14 -6.08
CA GLU A 93 11.28 7.49 -6.66
C GLU A 93 11.46 8.57 -5.60
N THR A 94 10.78 8.43 -4.46
CA THR A 94 10.90 9.34 -3.32
C THR A 94 12.31 9.33 -2.72
N GLU A 95 12.91 8.15 -2.55
CA GLU A 95 14.30 8.00 -2.07
C GLU A 95 15.31 8.62 -3.06
N LYS A 96 15.10 8.46 -4.37
CA LYS A 96 15.94 9.12 -5.39
C LYS A 96 15.83 10.65 -5.32
N ALA A 97 14.62 11.17 -5.10
CA ALA A 97 14.41 12.60 -4.93
C ALA A 97 15.10 13.14 -3.67
N LYS A 98 15.03 12.39 -2.57
CA LYS A 98 15.72 12.70 -1.30
C LYS A 98 17.23 12.76 -1.48
N GLU A 99 17.81 11.78 -2.17
CA GLU A 99 19.24 11.76 -2.46
C GLU A 99 19.66 12.95 -3.33
N SER A 100 18.86 13.29 -4.33
CA SER A 100 19.11 14.46 -5.18
C SER A 100 19.12 15.76 -4.37
N VAL A 101 18.15 15.93 -3.47
CA VAL A 101 18.09 17.07 -2.53
C VAL A 101 19.31 17.10 -1.62
N ARG A 102 19.75 15.96 -1.10
CA ARG A 102 20.93 15.83 -0.24
C ARG A 102 22.20 16.28 -0.97
N VAL A 103 22.42 15.80 -2.20
CA VAL A 103 23.57 16.18 -3.04
C VAL A 103 23.59 17.68 -3.31
N VAL A 104 22.44 18.27 -3.61
CA VAL A 104 22.34 19.73 -3.83
C VAL A 104 22.69 20.49 -2.55
N MET A 105 22.17 20.08 -1.38
CA MET A 105 22.51 20.73 -0.10
C MET A 105 24.00 20.65 0.21
N GLU A 106 24.65 19.50 -0.01
CA GLU A 106 26.09 19.36 0.17
C GLU A 106 26.90 20.26 -0.77
N ALA A 107 26.46 20.43 -2.02
CA ALA A 107 27.12 21.29 -2.99
C ALA A 107 27.09 22.78 -2.57
N PHE A 108 25.99 23.23 -1.98
CA PHE A 108 25.89 24.59 -1.42
C PHE A 108 26.75 24.74 -0.15
N ALA A 109 26.75 23.75 0.73
CA ALA A 109 27.55 23.78 1.96
C ALA A 109 29.07 23.83 1.71
N LYS A 110 29.56 23.28 0.59
CA LYS A 110 30.97 23.34 0.19
C LYS A 110 31.36 24.67 -0.50
N ARG A 111 30.39 25.49 -0.89
CA ARG A 111 30.60 26.75 -1.63
C ARG A 111 30.59 28.00 -0.75
N GLY A 112 30.06 27.91 0.46
CA GLY A 112 30.13 28.94 1.50
C GLY A 112 31.26 28.66 2.47
#